data_AF-A0A8T4PRD6-F1
#
_entry.id   AF-A0A8T4PRD6-F1
#
_cell.length_a   1.000
_cell.length_b   1.000
_cell.length_c   1.000
_cell.angle_alpha   90.00
_cell.angle_beta   90.00
_cell.angle_gamma   90.00
#
_symmetry.space_group_name_H-M   'P 1'
#
loop_
_entity.id
_entity.type
_entity.pdbx_description
1 polymer ?
#
loop_
_entity_poly.entity_id
_entity_poly.type
_entity_poly.pdbx_seq_one_letter_code
_entity_poly.pdbx_strand_id
1 'polypeptide(L)'
;MDKKNEHKNFVEIEPKLIKKLLNMPKPIAMNILKRINYKMHLQKDNILKQALEENFLTEEEYNEKYKDMFYDEFGSDSFIQYINAVMNAKIDVFLTENERMLKRKEELQKRFGLGINSPEDILKKLD
;
A
#
# COMPACT_ATOMS: atom_id res chain seq x y z
N MET A 1 -3.37 -10.94 31.14
CA MET A 1 -3.01 -9.78 30.28
C MET A 1 -2.76 -10.34 28.90
N ASP A 2 -3.81 -10.46 28.10
CA ASP A 2 -3.79 -11.23 26.85
C ASP A 2 -3.50 -10.36 25.62
N LYS A 3 -2.39 -10.73 24.98
CA LYS A 3 -2.10 -10.81 23.54
C LYS A 3 -2.56 -9.66 22.62
N LYS A 4 -1.55 -8.88 22.21
CA LYS A 4 -1.23 -8.45 20.84
C LYS A 4 -2.42 -8.28 19.88
N ASN A 5 -2.87 -7.03 19.73
CA ASN A 5 -3.50 -6.59 18.48
C ASN A 5 -2.40 -6.41 17.41
N GLU A 6 -2.12 -7.49 16.68
CA GLU A 6 -1.36 -7.41 15.43
C GLU A 6 -2.31 -6.86 14.35
N HIS A 7 -2.31 -5.53 14.18
CA HIS A 7 -2.98 -4.85 13.08
C HIS A 7 -2.27 -5.20 11.75
N LYS A 8 -2.63 -6.34 11.16
CA LYS A 8 -2.25 -6.67 9.77
C LYS A 8 -3.37 -6.25 8.83
N ASN A 9 -3.44 -4.97 8.51
CA ASN A 9 -4.33 -4.42 7.47
C ASN A 9 -3.68 -4.47 6.08
N PHE A 10 -3.15 -5.64 5.70
CA PHE A 10 -2.71 -5.92 4.34
C PHE A 10 -3.52 -7.10 3.83
N VAL A 11 -4.32 -6.94 2.76
CA VAL A 11 -4.66 -8.10 1.93
C VAL A 11 -3.48 -8.30 0.99
N GLU A 12 -2.42 -8.93 1.50
CA GLU A 12 -1.45 -9.56 0.62
C GLU A 12 -2.20 -10.66 -0.14
N ILE A 13 -2.36 -10.51 -1.45
CA ILE A 13 -2.91 -11.61 -2.26
C ILE A 13 -1.80 -12.64 -2.35
N GLU A 14 -1.82 -13.59 -1.42
CA GLU A 14 -0.81 -14.65 -1.38
C GLU A 14 -0.71 -15.33 -2.77
N PRO A 15 0.49 -15.58 -3.31
CA PRO A 15 0.66 -16.29 -4.58
C PRO A 15 -0.05 -17.65 -4.61
N LYS A 16 -0.21 -18.27 -3.42
CA LYS A 16 -0.99 -19.51 -3.22
C LYS A 16 -2.48 -19.31 -3.47
N LEU A 17 -3.03 -18.14 -3.15
CA LEU A 17 -4.42 -17.78 -3.42
C LEU A 17 -4.66 -17.60 -4.92
N ILE A 18 -3.73 -16.95 -5.64
CA ILE A 18 -3.81 -16.82 -7.10
C ILE A 18 -3.79 -18.20 -7.78
N LYS A 19 -2.86 -19.07 -7.39
CA LYS A 19 -2.81 -20.46 -7.90
C LYS A 19 -4.09 -21.25 -7.61
N LYS A 20 -4.71 -21.03 -6.45
CA LYS A 20 -6.02 -21.63 -6.13
C LYS A 20 -7.13 -21.08 -7.01
N LEU A 21 -7.17 -19.77 -7.26
CA LEU A 21 -8.17 -19.12 -8.11
C LEU A 21 -8.09 -19.59 -9.58
N LEU A 22 -6.89 -19.83 -10.10
CA LEU A 22 -6.68 -20.34 -11.46
C LEU A 22 -7.26 -21.74 -11.67
N ASN A 23 -7.36 -22.54 -10.59
CA ASN A 23 -7.90 -23.91 -10.62
C ASN A 23 -9.39 -23.98 -10.28
N MET A 24 -10.08 -22.85 -10.08
CA MET A 24 -11.50 -22.80 -9.72
C MET A 24 -12.39 -22.57 -10.94
N PRO A 25 -13.67 -22.99 -10.89
CA PRO A 25 -14.66 -22.58 -11.88
C PRO A 25 -14.74 -21.05 -11.98
N LYS A 26 -14.70 -20.53 -13.21
CA LYS A 26 -14.67 -19.09 -13.51
C LYS A 26 -15.68 -18.25 -12.72
N PRO A 27 -16.96 -18.66 -12.52
CA PRO A 27 -17.92 -17.88 -11.73
C PRO A 27 -17.52 -17.76 -10.26
N ILE A 28 -16.93 -18.80 -9.68
CA ILE A 28 -16.49 -18.83 -8.28
C ILE A 28 -15.25 -17.96 -8.11
N ALA A 29 -14.26 -18.11 -8.99
CA ALA A 29 -13.06 -17.28 -8.99
C ALA A 29 -13.41 -15.79 -9.12
N MET A 30 -14.33 -15.43 -10.01
CA MET A 30 -14.79 -14.04 -10.18
C MET A 30 -15.47 -13.47 -8.93
N ASN A 31 -16.29 -14.26 -8.23
CA ASN A 31 -16.93 -13.81 -6.98
C ASN A 31 -15.90 -13.60 -5.86
N ILE A 32 -14.86 -14.44 -5.79
CA ILE A 32 -13.78 -14.27 -4.81
C ILE A 32 -12.97 -13.01 -5.14
N LEU A 33 -12.61 -12.80 -6.42
CA LEU A 33 -11.91 -11.59 -6.87
C LEU A 33 -12.70 -10.32 -6.55
N LYS A 34 -14.02 -10.30 -6.76
CA LYS A 34 -14.88 -9.16 -6.38
C LYS A 34 -14.82 -8.87 -4.88
N ARG A 35 -14.83 -9.91 -4.03
CA ARG A 35 -14.73 -9.76 -2.57
C ARG A 35 -13.37 -9.25 -2.13
N ILE A 36 -12.29 -9.74 -2.77
CA ILE A 36 -10.94 -9.26 -2.52
C ILE A 36 -10.85 -7.78 -2.89
N ASN A 37 -11.32 -7.41 -4.09
CA ASN A 37 -11.29 -6.02 -4.55
C ASN A 37 -12.09 -5.09 -3.62
N TYR A 38 -13.30 -5.50 -3.21
CA TYR A 38 -14.10 -4.74 -2.25
C TYR A 38 -13.37 -4.54 -0.91
N LYS A 39 -12.70 -5.57 -0.40
CA LYS A 39 -11.89 -5.45 0.83
C LYS A 39 -10.70 -4.51 0.65
N MET A 40 -10.04 -4.53 -0.51
CA MET A 40 -8.93 -3.63 -0.81
C MET A 40 -9.40 -2.17 -0.84
N HIS A 41 -10.54 -1.88 -1.46
CA HIS A 41 -11.14 -0.54 -1.43
C HIS A 41 -11.48 -0.09 -0.01
N LEU A 42 -12.13 -0.94 0.79
CA LEU A 42 -12.41 -0.61 2.19
C LEU A 42 -11.14 -0.35 3.00
N GLN A 43 -10.07 -1.12 2.77
CA GLN A 43 -8.79 -0.89 3.43
C GLN A 43 -8.19 0.46 3.05
N LYS A 44 -8.19 0.79 1.75
CA LYS A 44 -7.74 2.10 1.26
C LYS A 44 -8.51 3.24 1.93
N ASP A 45 -9.84 3.15 1.95
CA ASP A 45 -10.70 4.20 2.52
C ASP A 45 -10.45 4.38 4.02
N ASN A 46 -10.24 3.28 4.75
CA ASN A 46 -9.91 3.33 6.17
C ASN A 46 -8.53 3.96 6.43
N ILE A 47 -7.51 3.62 5.64
CA ILE A 47 -6.17 4.22 5.74
C ILE A 47 -6.24 5.72 5.47
N LEU A 48 -6.93 6.12 4.40
CA LEU A 48 -7.05 7.53 4.05
C LEU A 48 -7.82 8.30 5.14
N LYS A 49 -8.93 7.75 5.61
CA LYS A 49 -9.71 8.34 6.70
C LYS A 49 -8.85 8.54 7.95
N GLN A 50 -8.11 7.52 8.36
CA GLN A 50 -7.20 7.62 9.52
C GLN A 50 -6.15 8.71 9.31
N ALA A 51 -5.53 8.79 8.12
CA ALA A 51 -4.53 9.80 7.82
C ALA A 51 -5.09 11.23 7.87
N LEU A 52 -6.34 11.41 7.46
CA LEU A 52 -7.05 12.69 7.56
C LEU A 52 -7.40 13.04 9.02
N GLU A 53 -7.92 12.07 9.78
CA GLU A 53 -8.29 12.26 11.20
C GLU A 53 -7.08 12.56 12.09
N GLU A 54 -5.94 11.93 11.80
CA GLU A 54 -4.67 12.17 12.50
C GLU A 54 -3.89 13.38 11.95
N ASN A 55 -4.44 14.11 10.96
CA ASN A 55 -3.82 15.26 10.30
C ASN A 55 -2.44 14.97 9.67
N PHE A 56 -2.19 13.73 9.24
CA PHE A 56 -0.99 13.40 8.47
C PHE A 56 -0.97 14.10 7.11
N LEU A 57 -2.15 14.28 6.53
CA LEU A 57 -2.38 14.97 5.26
C LEU A 57 -3.76 15.64 5.29
N THR A 58 -3.95 16.68 4.47
CA THR A 58 -5.28 17.29 4.29
C THR A 58 -6.00 16.69 3.09
N GLU A 59 -7.33 16.78 3.08
CA GLU A 59 -8.13 16.31 1.94
C GLU A 59 -7.77 17.06 0.64
N GLU A 60 -7.51 18.36 0.73
CA GLU A 60 -7.02 19.18 -0.38
C GLU A 60 -5.65 18.69 -0.88
N GLU A 61 -4.69 18.49 0.03
CA GLU A 61 -3.36 17.99 -0.30
C GLU A 61 -3.44 16.62 -1.01
N TYR A 62 -4.28 15.71 -0.53
CA TYR A 62 -4.51 14.41 -1.18
C TYR A 62 -5.06 14.56 -2.60
N ASN A 63 -6.15 15.30 -2.75
CA ASN A 63 -6.87 15.42 -4.01
C ASN A 63 -6.04 16.11 -5.10
N GLU A 64 -5.23 17.11 -4.72
CA GLU A 64 -4.42 17.86 -5.67
C GLU A 64 -3.11 17.17 -6.03
N LYS A 65 -2.46 16.50 -5.07
CA LYS A 65 -1.07 16.06 -5.22
C LYS A 65 -0.85 14.57 -5.31
N TYR A 66 -1.80 13.74 -4.88
CA TYR A 66 -1.53 12.31 -4.68
C TYR A 66 -2.59 11.38 -5.28
N LYS A 67 -3.85 11.81 -5.31
CA LYS A 67 -4.97 11.02 -5.83
C LYS A 67 -4.70 10.52 -7.24
N ASP A 68 -4.90 9.21 -7.44
CA ASP A 68 -4.80 8.53 -8.73
C ASP A 68 -3.42 8.55 -9.41
N MET A 69 -2.39 9.03 -8.72
CA MET A 69 -1.05 9.15 -9.29
C MET A 69 -0.22 7.87 -9.16
N PHE A 70 -0.38 7.09 -8.10
CA PHE A 70 0.54 6.01 -7.74
C PHE A 70 -0.04 4.60 -7.90
N TYR A 71 -1.01 4.44 -8.79
CA TYR A 71 -1.52 3.13 -9.17
C TYR A 71 -0.52 2.39 -10.07
N ASP A 72 -0.33 1.10 -9.79
CA ASP A 72 0.34 0.16 -10.69
C ASP A 72 -0.63 -0.44 -11.72
N GLU A 73 -0.12 -1.34 -12.56
CA GLU A 73 -0.90 -2.03 -13.59
C GLU A 73 -1.98 -2.96 -13.02
N PHE A 74 -1.92 -3.29 -11.72
CA PHE A 74 -2.87 -4.13 -11.01
C PHE A 74 -3.92 -3.32 -10.23
N GLY A 75 -3.87 -1.99 -10.31
CA GLY A 75 -4.79 -1.11 -9.59
C GLY A 75 -4.47 -0.96 -8.10
N SER A 76 -3.23 -1.27 -7.70
CA SER A 76 -2.76 -1.06 -6.33
C SER A 76 -2.10 0.32 -6.19
N ASP A 77 -2.58 1.08 -5.20
CA ASP A 77 -2.12 2.44 -4.93
C ASP A 77 -0.94 2.44 -3.95
N SER A 78 0.28 2.62 -4.48
CA SER A 78 1.51 2.58 -3.68
C SER A 78 1.61 3.72 -2.67
N PHE A 79 0.94 4.86 -2.91
CA PHE A 79 0.93 5.97 -1.96
C PHE A 79 0.12 5.65 -0.72
N ILE A 80 -1.04 5.01 -0.87
CA ILE A 80 -1.86 4.57 0.27
C ILE A 80 -1.10 3.55 1.12
N GLN A 81 -0.38 2.63 0.48
CA GLN A 81 0.48 1.67 1.20
C GLN A 81 1.61 2.37 1.97
N TYR A 82 2.21 3.40 1.37
CA TYR A 82 3.24 4.20 2.01
C TYR A 82 2.71 5.00 3.19
N ILE A 83 1.55 5.66 3.06
CA ILE A 83 0.90 6.36 4.18
C ILE A 83 0.58 5.39 5.31
N ASN A 84 0.08 4.20 4.98
CA ASN A 84 -0.14 3.15 5.98
C ASN A 84 1.17 2.77 6.69
N ALA A 85 2.29 2.65 5.96
CA ALA A 85 3.59 2.35 6.53
C ALA A 85 4.10 3.50 7.44
N VAL A 86 3.95 4.75 7.00
CA VAL A 86 4.29 5.95 7.80
C VAL A 86 3.52 5.98 9.12
N MET A 87 2.23 5.65 9.10
CA MET A 87 1.40 5.67 10.31
C MET A 87 1.62 4.47 11.23
N ASN A 88 1.80 3.26 10.67
CA ASN A 88 1.66 2.02 11.44
C ASN A 88 2.94 1.18 11.57
N ALA A 89 3.98 1.42 10.78
CA ALA A 89 5.14 0.53 10.73
C ALA A 89 6.35 1.11 11.48
N LYS A 90 6.99 0.27 12.31
CA LYS A 90 8.33 0.54 12.89
C LYS A 90 9.44 0.17 11.89
N ILE A 91 9.31 0.63 10.65
CA ILE A 91 10.28 0.36 9.58
C ILE A 91 10.96 1.65 9.17
N ASP A 92 12.26 1.60 8.91
CA ASP A 92 13.03 2.79 8.50
C ASP A 92 12.88 3.08 6.99
N VAL A 93 12.42 2.09 6.23
CA VAL A 93 12.35 2.12 4.77
C VAL A 93 11.08 1.45 4.26
N PHE A 94 10.42 2.11 3.32
CA PHE A 94 9.41 1.58 2.43
C PHE A 94 10.06 1.10 1.12
N LEU A 95 9.78 -0.14 0.74
CA LEU A 95 10.29 -0.74 -0.50
C LEU A 95 9.21 -0.67 -1.59
N THR A 96 9.55 -0.17 -2.77
CA THR A 96 8.62 -0.11 -3.90
C THR A 96 9.32 -0.16 -5.25
N GLU A 97 8.67 -0.78 -6.23
CA GLU A 97 9.08 -0.76 -7.64
C GLU A 97 8.27 0.29 -8.45
N ASN A 98 7.36 1.03 -7.80
CA ASN A 98 6.52 2.00 -8.48
C ASN A 98 7.35 3.20 -8.97
N GLU A 99 7.61 3.28 -10.27
CA GLU A 99 8.44 4.33 -10.86
C GLU A 99 7.95 5.74 -10.55
N ARG A 100 6.64 5.97 -10.49
CA ARG A 100 6.08 7.30 -10.21
C ARG A 100 6.38 7.73 -8.79
N MET A 101 6.35 6.77 -7.86
CA MET A 101 6.73 6.98 -6.48
C MET A 101 8.23 7.21 -6.34
N LEU A 102 9.05 6.40 -7.03
CA LEU A 102 10.51 6.55 -7.04
C LEU A 102 10.95 7.91 -7.60
N LYS A 103 10.27 8.44 -8.63
CA LYS A 103 10.52 9.77 -9.19
C LYS A 103 10.23 10.91 -8.21
N ARG A 104 9.31 10.71 -7.27
CA ARG A 104 8.93 11.70 -6.24
C ARG A 104 9.47 11.35 -4.85
N LYS A 105 10.41 10.41 -4.76
CA LYS A 105 10.87 9.86 -3.48
C LYS A 105 11.38 10.94 -2.53
N GLU A 106 12.19 11.87 -3.00
CA GLU A 106 12.76 12.93 -2.16
C GLU A 106 11.69 13.85 -1.55
N GLU A 107 10.67 14.20 -2.34
CA GLU A 107 9.53 15.00 -1.87
C GLU A 107 8.74 14.24 -0.80
N LEU A 108 8.39 12.98 -1.07
CA LEU A 108 7.61 12.14 -0.18
C LEU A 108 8.37 11.83 1.13
N GLN A 109 9.67 11.55 1.03
CA GLN A 109 10.55 11.35 2.19
C GLN A 109 10.64 12.61 3.03
N LYS A 110 10.78 13.78 2.40
CA LYS A 110 10.83 15.06 3.12
C LYS A 110 9.51 15.39 3.81
N ARG A 111 8.37 15.07 3.19
CA ARG A 111 7.03 15.37 3.73
C ARG A 111 6.58 14.42 4.85
N PHE A 112 6.94 13.15 4.74
CA PHE A 112 6.40 12.07 5.61
C PHE A 112 7.46 11.36 6.44
N GLY A 113 8.75 11.59 6.19
CA GLY A 113 9.85 11.12 7.03
C GLY A 113 10.28 9.66 6.85
N LEU A 114 9.55 8.85 6.07
CA LEU A 114 9.88 7.45 5.83
C LEU A 114 10.73 7.27 4.57
N GLY A 115 11.84 6.56 4.66
CA GLY A 115 12.72 6.31 3.51
C GLY A 115 12.01 5.55 2.38
N ILE A 116 12.27 5.85 1.12
CA ILE A 116 11.75 5.08 -0.03
C ILE A 116 12.94 4.55 -0.82
N ASN A 117 13.00 3.23 -1.01
CA ASN A 117 14.04 2.58 -1.82
C ASN A 117 13.39 1.62 -2.83
N SER A 118 14.06 1.42 -3.97
CA SER A 118 13.77 0.27 -4.84
C SER A 118 14.53 -0.98 -4.36
N PRO A 119 14.15 -2.18 -4.80
CA PRO A 119 14.94 -3.39 -4.56
C PRO A 119 16.40 -3.25 -4.98
N GLU A 120 16.66 -2.60 -6.12
CA GLU A 120 18.02 -2.33 -6.62
C GLU A 120 18.79 -1.38 -5.70
N ASP A 121 18.14 -0.35 -5.15
CA ASP A 121 18.75 0.57 -4.19
C ASP A 121 19.18 -0.15 -2.90
N ILE A 122 18.46 -1.20 -2.50
CA ILE A 122 18.84 -2.04 -1.35
C ILE A 122 19.99 -2.98 -1.70
N LEU A 123 19.92 -3.64 -2.85
CA LEU A 123 20.97 -4.58 -3.28
C LEU A 123 22.33 -3.89 -3.38
N LYS A 124 22.39 -2.67 -3.93
CA LYS A 124 23.62 -1.86 -4.00
C LYS A 124 24.23 -1.47 -2.64
N LYS A 125 23.46 -1.54 -1.55
CA LYS A 125 23.95 -1.24 -0.19
C LYS A 125 24.47 -2.47 0.54
N LEU A 126 24.22 -3.66 -0.01
CA LEU A 126 24.67 -4.95 0.54
C LEU A 126 26.02 -5.38 -0.06
N ASP A 127 26.38 -4.83 -1.22
CA ASP A 127 27.72 -4.91 -1.83
C ASP A 127 28.69 -3.88 -1.21
#